data_AF-A0A9W4V0G2-F1
#
_entry.id   AF-A0A9W4V0G2-F1
#
_cell.length_a   1.000
_cell.length_b   1.000
_cell.length_c   1.000
_cell.angle_alpha   90.00
_cell.angle_beta   90.00
_cell.angle_gamma   90.00
#
_symmetry.space_group_name_H-M   'P 1'
#
loop_
_entity.id
_entity.type
_entity.pdbx_description
1 polymer ?
#
loop_
_entity_poly.entity_id
_entity_poly.type
_entity_poly.pdbx_seq_one_letter_code
_entity_poly.pdbx_strand_id
1 'polypeptide(L)'
;MPQYVSPDRIPHGLLEEAILWETHPDGGRGIESLTTREVGEETGARYKGTAAGPDRWHRLGDLEAVIATRLGIDPDMVADGSTDDFHTAVLRQVARLHEKGAVEKWKVGNRLVVRGTGPAPRDPYPTADERILPPVEITGTTQEMASTFGTILRDASKDNTYKFALARAILDHCWETPDDDDQRYIIQYDYLAEKFLRYYWHQVCRFKIKQDFHTTKIPYAVNAIRDIFRGDSPPTYKQTDPDRRTRAKQVILADVFGKGKKSQVVPKFQNIKIGGRTRPKKVFYEYDNDRRYIRLRPRAFDFFKKYNGVLFGMVLSEWAKFLERANHNLPRLVAKIEAKTEQRSDLGGMREKLLKYEQDCFYCEEHLDRARIRAPNFHVDHFIPWSYMFDDDIWNLVLACPKCNSRKSNSLPEGFTDKLIDRNRGYYDVMGEMRRSLDMLDARRSWQTEIRNYYSTCLDYGFGTITRAQLCA
;
A
#
# COMPACT_ATOMS: atom_id res chain seq x y z
N MET A 1 17.86 10.54 9.52
CA MET A 1 17.39 11.82 10.07
C MET A 1 15.97 11.61 10.58
N PRO A 2 15.68 11.82 11.87
CA PRO A 2 14.32 11.81 12.39
C PRO A 2 13.50 12.91 11.70
N GLN A 3 12.23 12.64 11.40
CA GLN A 3 11.34 13.62 10.78
C GLN A 3 10.94 14.69 11.80
N TYR A 4 11.19 15.95 11.46
CA TYR A 4 10.88 17.15 12.24
C TYR A 4 9.37 17.32 12.46
N VAL A 5 8.94 17.45 13.72
CA VAL A 5 7.59 17.91 14.09
C VAL A 5 7.71 19.38 14.52
N SER A 6 7.07 20.30 13.79
CA SER A 6 6.97 21.71 14.20
C SER A 6 6.20 21.81 15.52
N PRO A 7 6.63 22.61 16.51
CA PRO A 7 5.95 22.77 17.81
C PRO A 7 4.45 23.12 17.70
N ASP A 8 4.04 23.84 16.65
CA ASP A 8 2.64 24.22 16.38
C ASP A 8 1.74 23.06 15.95
N ARG A 9 2.34 21.88 15.70
CA ARG A 9 1.64 20.65 15.31
C ARG A 9 1.50 19.66 16.46
N ILE A 10 1.96 20.00 17.67
CA ILE A 10 1.73 19.18 18.86
C ILE A 10 0.24 19.27 19.20
N PRO A 11 -0.53 18.17 19.11
CA PRO A 11 -1.93 18.15 19.53
C PRO A 11 -2.06 18.66 20.96
N HIS A 12 -2.96 19.62 21.18
CA HIS A 12 -3.14 20.32 22.45
C HIS A 12 -3.30 19.36 23.66
N GLY A 13 -3.99 18.23 23.46
CA GLY A 13 -4.15 17.19 24.48
C GLY A 13 -2.86 16.48 24.90
N LEU A 14 -1.90 16.27 23.98
CA LEU A 14 -0.66 15.57 24.28
C LEU A 14 0.29 16.39 25.16
N LEU A 15 0.32 17.72 24.98
CA LEU A 15 1.11 18.61 25.81
C LEU A 15 0.50 18.75 27.23
N GLU A 16 -0.82 18.82 27.32
CA GLU A 16 -1.54 18.84 28.60
C GLU A 16 -1.28 17.57 29.42
N GLU A 17 -1.38 16.40 28.79
CA GLU A 17 -1.11 15.10 29.42
C GLU A 17 0.36 14.96 29.88
N ALA A 18 1.31 15.41 29.05
CA ALA A 18 2.73 15.35 29.39
C ALA A 18 3.08 16.22 30.62
N ILE A 19 2.54 17.45 30.69
CA ILE A 19 2.77 18.34 31.85
C ILE A 19 2.16 17.74 33.11
N LEU A 20 0.92 17.26 33.05
CA LEU A 20 0.25 16.67 34.21
C LEU A 20 0.97 15.42 34.71
N TRP A 21 1.52 14.60 33.80
CA TRP A 21 2.26 13.41 34.17
C TRP A 21 3.60 13.72 34.84
N GLU A 22 4.40 14.63 34.26
CA GLU A 22 5.75 14.93 34.75
C GLU A 22 5.76 15.79 36.01
N THR A 23 4.68 16.52 36.28
CA THR A 23 4.52 17.30 37.52
C THR A 23 3.85 16.51 38.65
N HIS A 24 3.46 15.25 38.39
CA HIS A 24 2.79 14.39 39.37
C HIS A 24 3.81 13.69 40.30
N PRO A 25 3.53 13.56 41.60
CA PRO A 25 4.38 12.86 42.57
C PRO A 25 4.76 11.41 42.27
N ASP A 26 3.79 10.63 41.82
CA ASP A 26 3.98 9.21 41.47
C ASP A 26 4.41 9.03 39.99
N GLY A 27 4.44 10.14 39.22
CA GLY A 27 4.91 10.21 37.84
C GLY A 27 6.34 10.75 37.75
N GLY A 28 6.98 10.65 36.59
CA GLY A 28 8.26 11.34 36.32
C GLY A 28 9.44 10.97 37.25
N ARG A 29 9.83 9.70 37.30
CA ARG A 29 11.10 9.28 37.93
C ARG A 29 12.29 9.65 37.03
N GLY A 30 12.74 10.91 37.10
CA GLY A 30 13.93 11.34 36.37
C GLY A 30 14.37 12.81 36.49
N ILE A 31 13.61 13.68 37.16
CA ILE A 31 13.91 15.12 37.24
C ILE A 31 14.50 15.49 38.60
N GLU A 32 15.55 16.32 38.65
CA GLU A 32 15.93 16.99 39.90
C GLU A 32 14.76 17.84 40.40
N SER A 33 14.44 17.71 41.68
CA SER A 33 13.29 18.39 42.27
C SER A 33 13.67 19.11 43.53
N LEU A 34 13.07 20.27 43.74
CA LEU A 34 13.25 21.08 44.94
C LEU A 34 12.13 20.77 45.93
N THR A 35 12.49 20.62 47.20
CA THR A 35 11.56 20.63 48.32
C THR A 35 10.99 22.04 48.54
N THR A 36 9.81 22.15 49.16
CA THR A 36 9.22 23.45 49.52
C THR A 36 10.14 24.23 50.46
N ARG A 37 10.97 23.52 51.26
CA ARG A 37 12.00 24.13 52.09
C ARG A 37 13.11 24.77 51.25
N GLU A 38 13.64 24.08 50.25
CA GLU A 38 14.68 24.62 49.34
C GLU A 38 14.14 25.78 48.50
N VAL A 39 12.89 25.70 48.02
CA VAL A 39 12.20 26.82 47.37
C VAL A 39 12.05 28.02 48.32
N GLY A 40 11.75 27.77 49.59
CA GLY A 40 11.66 28.81 50.62
C GLY A 40 13.02 29.43 51.00
N GLU A 41 14.07 28.62 51.06
CA GLU A 41 15.45 29.04 51.33
C GLU A 41 16.05 29.84 50.15
N GLU A 42 15.78 29.44 48.89
CA GLU A 42 16.21 30.18 47.68
C GLU A 42 15.46 31.51 47.48
N THR A 43 14.26 31.69 48.04
CA THR A 43 13.44 32.90 47.85
C THR A 43 13.33 33.82 49.05
N GLY A 44 13.75 33.37 50.25
CA GLY A 44 13.54 34.09 51.51
C GLY A 44 12.06 34.23 51.92
N ALA A 45 11.15 33.51 51.24
CA ALA A 45 9.71 33.60 51.45
C ALA A 45 9.14 32.26 51.94
N ARG A 46 8.20 32.30 52.90
CA ARG A 46 7.45 31.11 53.30
C ARG A 46 6.30 30.88 52.32
N TYR A 47 6.33 29.75 51.61
CA TYR A 47 5.23 29.28 50.78
C TYR A 47 3.95 29.12 51.64
N LYS A 48 2.81 29.66 51.17
CA LYS A 48 1.53 29.72 51.90
C LYS A 48 0.43 28.81 51.33
N GLY A 49 0.78 27.86 50.46
CA GLY A 49 -0.20 26.93 49.88
C GLY A 49 -0.53 25.76 50.80
N THR A 50 -1.46 24.90 50.37
CA THR A 50 -1.94 23.79 51.17
C THR A 50 -0.87 22.70 51.31
N ALA A 51 -0.49 22.37 52.55
CA ALA A 51 0.51 21.35 52.87
C ALA A 51 0.07 19.90 52.60
N ALA A 52 -1.14 19.72 52.06
CA ALA A 52 -1.68 18.41 51.69
C ALA A 52 -1.32 18.11 50.23
N GLY A 53 -0.03 17.87 49.99
CA GLY A 53 0.46 17.50 48.67
C GLY A 53 1.94 17.12 48.71
N PRO A 54 2.42 16.40 47.71
CA PRO A 54 3.81 15.98 47.63
C PRO A 54 4.75 17.16 47.47
N ASP A 55 5.92 17.06 48.09
CA ASP A 55 6.86 18.17 48.25
C ASP A 55 7.86 18.30 47.08
N ARG A 56 7.37 18.22 45.84
CA ARG A 56 8.23 18.13 44.64
C ARG A 56 7.97 19.26 43.64
N TRP A 57 8.84 20.26 43.63
CA TRP A 57 8.83 21.36 42.65
C TRP A 57 9.84 21.10 41.54
N HIS A 58 9.45 21.34 40.27
CA HIS A 58 10.33 21.20 39.11
C HIS A 58 10.66 22.57 38.52
N ARG A 59 11.93 22.86 38.24
CA ARG A 59 12.27 24.06 37.45
C ARG A 59 11.72 23.89 36.04
N LEU A 60 11.20 24.97 35.45
CA LEU A 60 10.53 24.91 34.15
C LEU A 60 11.43 24.37 33.04
N GLY A 61 12.71 24.77 32.99
CA GLY A 61 13.64 24.27 31.99
C GLY A 61 13.88 22.75 32.08
N ASP A 62 13.97 22.22 33.30
CA ASP A 62 14.13 20.78 33.52
C ASP A 62 12.85 20.02 33.15
N LEU A 63 11.69 20.61 33.44
CA LEU A 63 10.38 20.10 33.03
C LEU A 63 10.22 20.09 31.50
N GLU A 64 10.68 21.14 30.81
CA GLU A 64 10.66 21.26 29.35
C GLU A 64 11.52 20.19 28.68
N ALA A 65 12.73 19.93 29.19
CA ALA A 65 13.61 18.89 28.65
C ALA A 65 12.96 17.49 28.72
N VAL A 66 12.27 17.19 29.82
CA VAL A 66 11.60 15.89 29.99
C VAL A 66 10.32 15.80 29.16
N ILE A 67 9.54 16.87 29.05
CA ILE A 67 8.37 16.92 28.16
C ILE A 67 8.80 16.78 26.70
N ALA A 68 9.87 17.46 26.28
CA ALA A 68 10.41 17.36 24.93
C ALA A 68 10.81 15.91 24.61
N THR A 69 11.56 15.29 25.51
CA THR A 69 11.94 13.87 25.41
C THR A 69 10.71 12.96 25.32
N ARG A 70 9.67 13.22 26.14
CA ARG A 70 8.41 12.47 26.14
C ARG A 70 7.62 12.62 24.83
N LEU A 71 7.69 13.78 24.19
CA LEU A 71 7.01 14.08 22.92
C LEU A 71 7.88 13.74 21.70
N GLY A 72 9.09 13.22 21.89
CA GLY A 72 10.02 12.86 20.81
C GLY A 72 10.66 14.07 20.11
N ILE A 73 10.77 15.19 20.83
CA ILE A 73 11.42 16.43 20.38
C ILE A 73 12.89 16.37 20.79
N ASP A 74 13.80 16.74 19.88
CA ASP A 74 15.24 16.74 20.11
C ASP A 74 15.61 17.72 21.26
N PRO A 75 16.23 17.26 22.36
CA PRO A 75 16.60 18.10 23.51
C PRO A 75 17.55 19.25 23.15
N ASP A 76 18.41 19.08 22.15
CA ASP A 76 19.37 20.11 21.73
C ASP A 76 18.67 21.30 21.07
N MET A 77 17.46 21.11 20.51
CA MET A 77 16.63 22.22 20.02
C MET A 77 15.97 23.01 21.15
N VAL A 78 15.74 22.39 22.32
CA VAL A 78 15.14 23.08 23.48
C VAL A 78 16.22 23.81 24.29
N ALA A 79 17.46 23.31 24.27
CA ALA A 79 18.59 23.85 25.02
C ALA A 79 19.26 25.07 24.34
N ASP A 80 19.08 25.28 23.03
CA ASP A 80 19.74 26.35 22.28
C ASP A 80 19.13 27.76 22.48
N GLY A 81 18.06 27.87 23.28
CA GLY A 81 17.38 29.13 23.58
C GLY A 81 16.68 29.77 22.37
N SER A 82 16.58 29.07 21.24
CA SER A 82 16.00 29.56 19.99
C SER A 82 14.60 29.00 19.68
N THR A 83 14.13 27.96 20.39
CA THR A 83 12.74 27.48 20.28
C THR A 83 11.77 28.27 21.17
N ASP A 84 11.64 29.57 20.89
CA ASP A 84 10.63 30.43 21.53
C ASP A 84 9.23 29.80 21.49
N ASP A 85 8.92 29.03 20.43
CA ASP A 85 7.62 28.39 20.23
C ASP A 85 7.32 27.24 21.23
N PHE A 86 8.29 26.38 21.54
CA PHE A 86 8.09 25.26 22.47
C PHE A 86 8.02 25.75 23.92
N HIS A 87 8.96 26.61 24.31
CA HIS A 87 8.96 27.28 25.62
C HIS A 87 7.64 28.05 25.84
N THR A 88 7.19 28.82 24.84
CA THR A 88 5.93 29.55 24.89
C THR A 88 4.71 28.62 24.97
N ALA A 89 4.72 27.49 24.26
CA ALA A 89 3.64 26.50 24.33
C ALA A 89 3.53 25.85 25.72
N VAL A 90 4.66 25.44 26.31
CA VAL A 90 4.72 24.89 27.66
C VAL A 90 4.27 25.92 28.69
N LEU A 91 4.78 27.16 28.62
CA LEU A 91 4.37 28.26 29.50
C LEU A 91 2.87 28.55 29.45
N ARG A 92 2.29 28.64 28.24
CA ARG A 92 0.84 28.86 28.06
C ARG A 92 0.04 27.72 28.65
N GLN A 93 0.49 26.48 28.46
CA GLN A 93 -0.24 25.32 28.96
C GLN A 93 -0.13 25.18 30.48
N VAL A 94 1.03 25.44 31.08
CA VAL A 94 1.20 25.52 32.54
C VAL A 94 0.30 26.61 33.13
N ALA A 95 0.19 27.78 32.49
CA ALA A 95 -0.71 28.83 32.95
C ALA A 95 -2.18 28.40 32.95
N ARG A 96 -2.64 27.72 31.89
CA ARG A 96 -4.00 27.16 31.80
C ARG A 96 -4.26 26.10 32.86
N LEU A 97 -3.32 25.17 33.06
CA LEU A 97 -3.45 24.13 34.08
C LEU A 97 -3.47 24.72 35.50
N HIS A 98 -2.75 25.82 35.72
CA HIS A 98 -2.77 26.56 36.97
C HIS A 98 -4.13 27.21 37.24
N GLU A 99 -4.75 27.84 36.24
CA GLU A 99 -6.11 28.39 36.36
C GLU A 99 -7.15 27.29 36.64
N LYS A 100 -6.94 26.08 36.09
CA LYS A 100 -7.77 24.90 36.37
C LYS A 100 -7.50 24.25 37.74
N GLY A 101 -6.50 24.74 38.50
CA GLY A 101 -6.10 24.16 39.78
C GLY A 101 -5.48 22.76 39.69
N ALA A 102 -4.97 22.37 38.51
CA ALA A 102 -4.34 21.07 38.26
C ALA A 102 -2.82 21.08 38.46
N VAL A 103 -2.21 22.28 38.39
CA VAL A 103 -0.82 22.53 38.79
C VAL A 103 -0.73 23.83 39.60
N GLU A 104 0.28 23.94 40.43
CA GLU A 104 0.75 25.17 41.05
C GLU A 104 2.03 25.65 40.37
N LYS A 105 2.23 26.97 40.33
CA LYS A 105 3.47 27.56 39.82
C LYS A 105 3.97 28.63 40.77
N TRP A 106 5.29 28.72 40.93
CA TRP A 106 5.95 29.70 41.79
C TRP A 106 7.20 30.26 41.13
N LYS A 107 7.57 31.51 41.43
CA LYS A 107 8.76 32.14 40.87
C LYS A 107 9.88 32.18 41.92
N VAL A 108 11.04 31.63 41.57
CA VAL A 108 12.25 31.59 42.40
C VAL A 108 13.33 32.40 41.69
N GLY A 109 13.60 33.62 42.17
CA GLY A 109 14.48 34.56 41.45
C GLY A 109 13.95 34.85 40.03
N ASN A 110 14.74 34.54 39.00
CA ASN A 110 14.30 34.66 37.60
C ASN A 110 13.78 33.35 36.98
N ARG A 111 13.61 32.29 37.78
CA ARG A 111 13.21 30.96 37.30
C ARG A 111 11.79 30.63 37.74
N LEU A 112 11.03 29.94 36.88
CA LEU A 112 9.70 29.43 37.22
C LEU A 112 9.83 27.97 37.70
N VAL A 113 9.11 27.62 38.76
CA VAL A 113 8.94 26.24 39.23
C VAL A 113 7.46 25.83 39.19
N VAL A 114 7.19 24.55 38.92
CA VAL A 114 5.84 24.00 38.73
C VAL A 114 5.67 22.71 39.54
N ARG A 115 4.47 22.49 40.10
CA ARG A 115 4.08 21.30 40.89
C ARG A 115 2.67 20.85 40.52
N GLY A 116 2.38 19.55 40.43
CA GLY A 116 1.02 19.03 40.22
C GLY A 116 0.19 19.01 41.52
N THR A 117 -1.13 19.22 41.43
CA THR A 117 -2.04 19.34 42.60
C THR A 117 -3.18 18.30 42.65
N GLY A 118 -3.34 17.47 41.62
CA GLY A 118 -4.38 16.43 41.54
C GLY A 118 -3.82 15.01 41.39
N PRO A 119 -4.69 13.97 41.47
CA PRO A 119 -4.29 12.59 41.21
C PRO A 119 -3.88 12.39 39.74
N ALA A 120 -2.89 11.53 39.49
CA ALA A 120 -2.37 11.28 38.15
C ALA A 120 -3.50 10.88 37.20
N PRO A 121 -3.57 11.44 35.98
CA PRO A 121 -4.30 10.77 34.92
C PRO A 121 -3.73 9.34 34.76
N ARG A 122 -4.58 8.36 34.42
CA ARG A 122 -4.11 7.01 34.08
C ARG A 122 -3.04 7.13 33.00
N ASP A 123 -1.85 6.56 33.23
CA ASP A 123 -0.78 6.55 32.23
C ASP A 123 -1.34 6.00 30.92
N PRO A 124 -1.47 6.80 29.85
CA PRO A 124 -1.91 6.27 28.56
C PRO A 124 -0.82 5.41 27.91
N TYR A 125 0.36 5.31 28.53
CA TYR A 125 1.49 4.53 28.05
C TYR A 125 2.11 3.67 29.15
N PRO A 126 2.77 2.55 28.83
CA PRO A 126 3.47 1.78 29.85
C PRO A 126 4.78 2.46 30.30
N THR A 127 5.17 2.18 31.55
CA THR A 127 6.24 2.81 32.35
C THR A 127 7.63 2.84 31.70
N ALA A 128 8.49 3.75 32.17
CA ALA A 128 9.82 4.08 31.61
C ALA A 128 10.84 2.92 31.48
N ASP A 129 10.64 1.78 32.15
CA ASP A 129 11.43 0.56 31.87
C ASP A 129 11.08 -0.09 30.52
N GLU A 130 10.03 0.39 29.83
CA GLU A 130 9.68 0.02 28.45
C GLU A 130 10.08 1.10 27.42
N ARG A 131 10.79 2.18 27.83
CA ARG A 131 11.03 3.38 26.99
C ARG A 131 12.49 3.80 26.77
N ILE A 132 13.46 2.95 27.08
CA ILE A 132 14.72 3.01 26.31
C ILE A 132 14.45 2.24 25.02
N LEU A 133 14.04 2.95 23.96
CA LEU A 133 14.36 2.45 22.63
C LEU A 133 15.89 2.61 22.50
N PRO A 134 16.64 1.52 22.35
CA PRO A 134 18.07 1.63 22.06
C PRO A 134 18.22 2.39 20.73
N PRO A 135 19.39 2.96 20.42
CA PRO A 135 19.63 3.69 19.17
C PRO A 135 19.28 2.83 17.97
N VAL A 136 18.08 2.97 17.37
CA VAL A 136 17.39 1.96 16.53
C VAL A 136 18.20 0.67 16.44
N GLU A 137 18.25 -0.05 17.56
CA GLU A 137 18.69 -1.43 17.46
C GLU A 137 17.62 -2.08 16.63
N ILE A 138 18.05 -2.87 15.66
CA ILE A 138 17.22 -3.85 15.01
C ILE A 138 16.80 -4.82 16.15
N THR A 139 15.77 -4.43 16.93
CA THR A 139 15.36 -5.19 18.12
C THR A 139 14.86 -6.52 17.60
N GLY A 140 15.37 -7.61 18.20
CA GLY A 140 15.32 -8.95 17.60
C GLY A 140 13.96 -9.35 17.01
N THR A 141 12.85 -8.83 17.52
CA THR A 141 11.49 -9.09 17.01
C THR A 141 11.15 -8.46 15.65
N THR A 142 11.56 -7.24 15.32
CA THR A 142 11.26 -6.63 14.00
C THR A 142 12.12 -7.27 12.92
N GLN A 143 13.41 -7.52 13.22
CA GLN A 143 14.30 -8.29 12.36
C GLN A 143 13.77 -9.69 12.14
N GLU A 144 13.29 -10.33 13.21
CA GLU A 144 12.71 -11.64 13.16
C GLU A 144 11.45 -11.67 12.30
N MET A 145 10.56 -10.67 12.42
CA MET A 145 9.37 -10.54 11.58
C MET A 145 9.75 -10.35 10.10
N ALA A 146 10.67 -9.44 9.79
CA ALA A 146 11.15 -9.22 8.43
C ALA A 146 11.83 -10.46 7.83
N SER A 147 12.73 -11.09 8.59
CA SER A 147 13.43 -12.32 8.20
C SER A 147 12.44 -13.48 8.01
N THR A 148 11.49 -13.64 8.92
CA THR A 148 10.44 -14.67 8.83
C THR A 148 9.57 -14.44 7.60
N PHE A 149 9.11 -13.22 7.37
CA PHE A 149 8.29 -12.88 6.20
C PHE A 149 9.04 -13.13 4.89
N GLY A 150 10.30 -12.67 4.80
CA GLY A 150 11.16 -12.92 3.66
C GLY A 150 11.43 -14.40 3.42
N THR A 151 11.61 -15.21 4.48
CA THR A 151 11.79 -16.66 4.38
C THR A 151 10.51 -17.35 3.88
N ILE A 152 9.33 -16.90 4.31
CA ILE A 152 8.05 -17.43 3.83
C ILE A 152 7.87 -17.18 2.34
N LEU A 153 8.24 -15.98 1.86
CA LEU A 153 8.08 -15.59 0.47
C LEU A 153 9.15 -16.18 -0.45
N ARG A 154 10.40 -16.29 -0.01
CA ARG A 154 11.50 -16.83 -0.83
C ARG A 154 11.62 -18.35 -0.70
N ASP A 155 11.84 -18.83 0.51
CA ASP A 155 12.41 -20.17 0.73
C ASP A 155 11.36 -21.24 1.05
N ALA A 156 10.16 -20.85 1.50
CA ALA A 156 9.14 -21.82 1.81
C ALA A 156 8.63 -22.54 0.54
N SER A 157 8.35 -23.84 0.65
CA SER A 157 7.74 -24.62 -0.44
C SER A 157 6.41 -24.01 -0.88
N LYS A 158 6.21 -23.92 -2.20
CA LYS A 158 5.04 -23.31 -2.85
C LYS A 158 4.67 -24.10 -4.09
N ASP A 159 3.46 -24.67 -4.08
CA ASP A 159 2.88 -25.34 -5.25
C ASP A 159 1.92 -24.40 -6.02
N ASN A 160 1.55 -23.27 -5.41
CA ASN A 160 0.69 -22.25 -5.97
C ASN A 160 1.01 -20.86 -5.39
N THR A 161 0.31 -19.85 -5.86
CA THR A 161 0.50 -18.43 -5.53
C THR A 161 -0.22 -17.97 -4.25
N TYR A 162 -0.86 -18.86 -3.49
CA TYR A 162 -1.72 -18.45 -2.37
C TYR A 162 -0.98 -17.77 -1.23
N LYS A 163 0.30 -18.11 -1.00
CA LYS A 163 1.10 -17.41 0.01
C LYS A 163 1.31 -15.94 -0.36
N PHE A 164 1.55 -15.62 -1.63
CA PHE A 164 1.69 -14.24 -2.09
C PHE A 164 0.38 -13.47 -1.96
N ALA A 165 -0.74 -14.08 -2.38
CA ALA A 165 -2.06 -13.48 -2.25
C ALA A 165 -2.45 -13.25 -0.78
N LEU A 166 -2.14 -14.19 0.12
CA LEU A 166 -2.41 -14.03 1.55
C LEU A 166 -1.53 -12.95 2.19
N ALA A 167 -0.24 -12.92 1.84
CA ALA A 167 0.69 -11.88 2.29
C ALA A 167 0.21 -10.48 1.85
N ARG A 168 -0.19 -10.34 0.58
CA ARG A 168 -0.77 -9.09 0.06
C ARG A 168 -2.06 -8.72 0.78
N ALA A 169 -2.97 -9.66 1.00
CA ALA A 169 -4.24 -9.39 1.67
C ALA A 169 -4.04 -8.92 3.12
N ILE A 170 -3.05 -9.46 3.84
CA ILE A 170 -2.69 -9.01 5.19
C ILE A 170 -2.11 -7.59 5.14
N LEU A 171 -1.22 -7.30 4.18
CA LEU A 171 -0.65 -5.96 4.00
C LEU A 171 -1.72 -4.92 3.63
N ASP A 172 -2.63 -5.27 2.72
CA ASP A 172 -3.77 -4.43 2.35
C ASP A 172 -4.63 -4.12 3.58
N HIS A 173 -4.96 -5.13 4.40
CA HIS A 173 -5.74 -4.93 5.63
C HIS A 173 -5.05 -3.96 6.59
N CYS A 174 -3.78 -4.21 6.93
CA CYS A 174 -3.06 -3.34 7.85
C CYS A 174 -2.90 -1.90 7.34
N TRP A 175 -2.83 -1.71 6.01
CA TRP A 175 -2.76 -0.39 5.40
C TRP A 175 -4.12 0.33 5.38
N GLU A 176 -5.19 -0.40 5.07
CA GLU A 176 -6.54 0.15 4.88
C GLU A 176 -7.26 0.42 6.21
N THR A 177 -6.92 -0.30 7.29
CA THR A 177 -7.62 -0.18 8.57
C THR A 177 -7.11 1.01 9.40
N PRO A 178 -8.01 1.90 9.89
CA PRO A 178 -7.66 2.98 10.83
C PRO A 178 -7.04 2.49 12.15
N ASP A 179 -6.26 3.34 12.81
CA ASP A 179 -5.58 2.97 14.06
C ASP A 179 -6.52 2.89 15.27
N ASP A 180 -7.63 3.63 15.21
CA ASP A 180 -8.69 3.69 16.22
C ASP A 180 -9.76 2.59 16.05
N ASP A 181 -9.65 1.74 15.02
CA ASP A 181 -10.57 0.63 14.82
C ASP A 181 -10.30 -0.49 15.85
N ASP A 182 -11.32 -0.81 16.66
CA ASP A 182 -11.28 -1.87 17.67
C ASP A 182 -11.12 -3.27 17.07
N GLN A 183 -11.48 -3.47 15.80
CA GLN A 183 -11.34 -4.75 15.08
C GLN A 183 -10.11 -4.81 14.19
N ARG A 184 -9.18 -3.85 14.27
CA ARG A 184 -7.99 -3.79 13.39
C ARG A 184 -7.12 -5.04 13.37
N TYR A 185 -7.14 -5.82 14.45
CA TYR A 185 -6.37 -7.06 14.55
C TYR A 185 -7.10 -8.28 13.97
N ILE A 186 -8.37 -8.18 13.59
CA ILE A 186 -9.18 -9.31 13.12
C ILE A 186 -9.37 -9.22 11.61
N ILE A 187 -8.95 -10.26 10.89
CA ILE A 187 -9.16 -10.39 9.44
C ILE A 187 -10.06 -11.60 9.19
N GLN A 188 -11.27 -11.33 8.72
CA GLN A 188 -12.25 -12.37 8.40
C GLN A 188 -11.82 -13.15 7.15
N TYR A 189 -12.11 -14.46 7.09
CA TYR A 189 -11.85 -15.25 5.89
C TYR A 189 -12.69 -14.79 4.70
N ASP A 190 -13.86 -14.18 4.95
CA ASP A 190 -14.66 -13.55 3.89
C ASP A 190 -13.89 -12.39 3.21
N TYR A 191 -13.20 -11.57 3.99
CA TYR A 191 -12.31 -10.52 3.47
C TYR A 191 -11.16 -11.12 2.65
N LEU A 192 -10.51 -12.18 3.17
CA LEU A 192 -9.43 -12.85 2.45
C LEU A 192 -9.92 -13.47 1.12
N ALA A 193 -11.12 -14.06 1.12
CA ALA A 193 -11.74 -14.61 -0.08
C ALA A 193 -12.07 -13.53 -1.12
N GLU A 194 -12.59 -12.38 -0.69
CA GLU A 194 -12.83 -11.23 -1.59
C GLU A 194 -11.52 -10.69 -2.18
N LYS A 195 -10.47 -10.53 -1.37
CA LYS A 195 -9.14 -10.11 -1.87
C LYS A 195 -8.58 -11.12 -2.88
N PHE A 196 -8.66 -12.42 -2.59
CA PHE A 196 -8.25 -13.47 -3.52
C PHE A 196 -9.03 -13.39 -4.83
N LEU A 197 -10.36 -13.28 -4.77
CA LEU A 197 -11.21 -13.13 -5.94
C LEU A 197 -10.75 -11.94 -6.79
N ARG A 198 -10.62 -10.75 -6.18
CA ARG A 198 -10.21 -9.54 -6.88
C ARG A 198 -8.84 -9.69 -7.54
N TYR A 199 -7.82 -10.16 -6.81
CA TYR A 199 -6.47 -10.31 -7.34
C TYR A 199 -6.43 -11.29 -8.51
N TYR A 200 -6.99 -12.49 -8.33
CA TYR A 200 -6.94 -13.53 -9.35
C TYR A 200 -7.85 -13.21 -10.54
N TRP A 201 -8.96 -12.49 -10.35
CA TRP A 201 -9.78 -12.05 -11.48
C TRP A 201 -8.98 -11.14 -12.42
N HIS A 202 -8.23 -10.18 -11.87
CA HIS A 202 -7.36 -9.34 -12.70
C HIS A 202 -6.27 -10.15 -13.39
N GLN A 203 -5.61 -11.05 -12.66
CA GLN A 203 -4.54 -11.85 -13.24
C GLN A 203 -5.05 -12.79 -14.35
N VAL A 204 -6.17 -13.50 -14.11
CA VAL A 204 -6.65 -14.57 -14.98
C VAL A 204 -7.58 -14.06 -16.08
N CYS A 205 -8.58 -13.24 -15.75
CA CYS A 205 -9.60 -12.82 -16.71
C CYS A 205 -9.10 -11.66 -17.57
N ARG A 206 -8.52 -10.64 -16.94
CA ARG A 206 -8.08 -9.40 -17.62
C ARG A 206 -6.73 -9.57 -18.29
N PHE A 207 -5.71 -9.99 -17.55
CA PHE A 207 -4.32 -10.02 -18.05
C PHE A 207 -3.87 -11.37 -18.62
N LYS A 208 -4.74 -12.39 -18.53
CA LYS A 208 -4.47 -13.77 -18.98
C LYS A 208 -3.17 -14.38 -18.44
N ILE A 209 -2.73 -13.95 -17.25
CA ILE A 209 -1.53 -14.47 -16.58
C ILE A 209 -1.76 -15.95 -16.27
N LYS A 210 -0.87 -16.80 -16.80
CA LYS A 210 -0.87 -18.24 -16.56
C LYS A 210 -0.50 -18.49 -15.09
N GLN A 211 -1.33 -19.26 -14.40
CA GLN A 211 -1.13 -19.64 -12.99
C GLN A 211 -0.67 -21.10 -12.86
N ASP A 212 -0.43 -21.75 -13.99
CA ASP A 212 -0.23 -23.18 -14.12
C ASP A 212 1.26 -23.41 -14.35
N PHE A 213 1.96 -23.97 -13.36
CA PHE A 213 3.43 -24.04 -13.38
C PHE A 213 3.91 -25.37 -13.92
N HIS A 214 3.53 -26.48 -13.30
CA HIS A 214 3.94 -27.83 -13.72
C HIS A 214 2.96 -28.92 -13.23
N THR A 215 1.74 -28.55 -12.80
CA THR A 215 0.81 -29.47 -12.14
C THR A 215 -0.35 -29.83 -13.05
N THR A 216 -0.75 -31.10 -13.05
CA THR A 216 -2.05 -31.58 -13.60
C THR A 216 -3.26 -30.98 -12.87
N LYS A 217 -3.05 -30.08 -11.91
CA LYS A 217 -4.07 -29.54 -11.02
C LYS A 217 -3.92 -28.02 -10.90
N ILE A 218 -4.89 -27.32 -11.45
CA ILE A 218 -5.03 -25.87 -11.36
C ILE A 218 -5.44 -25.50 -9.92
N PRO A 219 -4.93 -24.40 -9.34
CA PRO A 219 -5.34 -23.94 -8.02
C PRO A 219 -6.85 -23.68 -7.93
N TYR A 220 -7.50 -24.05 -6.83
CA TYR A 220 -8.96 -23.92 -6.63
C TYR A 220 -9.54 -22.53 -6.92
N ALA A 221 -8.97 -21.47 -6.34
CA ALA A 221 -9.37 -20.09 -6.65
C ALA A 221 -9.26 -19.74 -8.15
N VAL A 222 -8.23 -20.23 -8.84
CA VAL A 222 -8.04 -19.99 -10.28
C VAL A 222 -9.11 -20.75 -11.06
N ASN A 223 -9.41 -22.00 -10.71
CA ASN A 223 -10.51 -22.76 -11.30
C ASN A 223 -11.85 -22.08 -11.11
N ALA A 224 -12.18 -21.68 -9.88
CA ALA A 224 -13.42 -20.98 -9.56
C ALA A 224 -13.62 -19.75 -10.47
N ILE A 225 -12.55 -18.98 -10.68
CA ILE A 225 -12.59 -17.80 -11.54
C ILE A 225 -12.73 -18.18 -13.01
N ARG A 226 -11.94 -19.15 -13.50
CA ARG A 226 -12.01 -19.60 -14.90
C ARG A 226 -13.38 -20.16 -15.26
N ASP A 227 -14.02 -20.88 -14.35
CA ASP A 227 -15.32 -21.52 -14.59
C ASP A 227 -16.46 -20.50 -14.54
N ILE A 228 -16.46 -19.61 -13.54
CA ILE A 228 -17.56 -18.66 -13.32
C ILE A 228 -17.49 -17.47 -14.28
N PHE A 229 -16.29 -17.01 -14.63
CA PHE A 229 -16.07 -15.85 -15.51
C PHE A 229 -15.59 -16.28 -16.90
N ARG A 230 -15.86 -17.53 -17.32
CA ARG A 230 -15.53 -17.98 -18.68
C ARG A 230 -16.20 -17.09 -19.72
N GLY A 231 -15.42 -16.61 -20.69
CA GLY A 231 -15.90 -15.72 -21.75
C GLY A 231 -16.24 -14.31 -21.29
N ASP A 232 -16.08 -13.99 -20.00
CA ASP A 232 -16.30 -12.65 -19.47
C ASP A 232 -15.05 -11.80 -19.71
N SER A 233 -15.22 -10.59 -20.22
CA SER A 233 -14.14 -9.61 -20.43
C SER A 233 -14.59 -8.17 -20.17
N PRO A 234 -15.24 -7.90 -19.02
CA PRO A 234 -15.69 -6.55 -18.73
C PRO A 234 -14.47 -5.65 -18.50
N PRO A 235 -14.58 -4.34 -18.84
CA PRO A 235 -13.46 -3.42 -18.76
C PRO A 235 -12.89 -3.24 -17.36
N THR A 236 -13.62 -3.57 -16.29
CA THR A 236 -13.18 -3.47 -14.89
C THR A 236 -13.82 -4.57 -14.04
N TYR A 237 -13.24 -4.85 -12.86
CA TYR A 237 -13.80 -5.82 -11.91
C TYR A 237 -15.18 -5.40 -11.40
N LYS A 238 -15.41 -4.09 -11.18
CA LYS A 238 -16.70 -3.55 -10.69
C LYS A 238 -17.85 -3.77 -11.68
N GLN A 239 -17.54 -3.84 -12.98
CA GLN A 239 -18.51 -4.09 -14.05
C GLN A 239 -18.83 -5.57 -14.27
N THR A 240 -18.19 -6.48 -13.55
CA THR A 240 -18.59 -7.90 -13.58
C THR A 240 -19.99 -8.07 -12.97
N ASP A 241 -20.65 -9.18 -13.29
CA ASP A 241 -21.93 -9.53 -12.70
C ASP A 241 -21.79 -9.75 -11.17
N PRO A 242 -22.59 -9.05 -10.32
CA PRO A 242 -22.51 -9.18 -8.86
C PRO A 242 -22.78 -10.60 -8.35
N ASP A 243 -23.66 -11.36 -9.00
CA ASP A 243 -23.99 -12.72 -8.58
C ASP A 243 -22.83 -13.68 -8.90
N ARG A 244 -22.17 -13.51 -10.05
CA ARG A 244 -20.93 -14.21 -10.38
C ARG A 244 -19.84 -13.93 -9.35
N ARG A 245 -19.64 -12.66 -8.95
CA ARG A 245 -18.69 -12.31 -7.88
C ARG A 245 -19.02 -13.03 -6.57
N THR A 246 -20.28 -12.96 -6.17
CA THR A 246 -20.75 -13.60 -4.94
C THR A 246 -20.52 -15.11 -4.98
N ARG A 247 -20.91 -15.79 -6.06
CA ARG A 247 -20.66 -17.23 -6.24
C ARG A 247 -19.18 -17.57 -6.21
N ALA A 248 -18.34 -16.82 -6.92
CA ALA A 248 -16.89 -17.06 -6.95
C ALA A 248 -16.25 -16.86 -5.57
N LYS A 249 -16.65 -15.82 -4.83
CA LYS A 249 -16.20 -15.61 -3.45
C LYS A 249 -16.58 -16.79 -2.57
N GLN A 250 -17.82 -17.29 -2.66
CA GLN A 250 -18.26 -18.44 -1.87
C GLN A 250 -17.48 -19.71 -2.19
N VAL A 251 -17.18 -19.97 -3.47
CA VAL A 251 -16.33 -21.12 -3.85
C VAL A 251 -14.92 -20.96 -3.29
N ILE A 252 -14.31 -19.78 -3.42
CA ILE A 252 -12.97 -19.50 -2.85
C ILE A 252 -12.99 -19.67 -1.33
N LEU A 253 -14.00 -19.13 -0.65
CA LEU A 253 -14.17 -19.24 0.80
C LEU A 253 -14.29 -20.70 1.22
N ALA A 254 -15.04 -21.53 0.49
CA ALA A 254 -15.22 -22.95 0.80
C ALA A 254 -13.95 -23.78 0.51
N ASP A 255 -13.33 -23.60 -0.66
CA ASP A 255 -12.25 -24.47 -1.11
C ASP A 255 -10.86 -24.02 -0.64
N VAL A 256 -10.62 -22.73 -0.42
CA VAL A 256 -9.32 -22.18 -0.01
C VAL A 256 -9.26 -21.86 1.48
N PHE A 257 -10.37 -21.41 2.05
CA PHE A 257 -10.45 -20.96 3.45
C PHE A 257 -11.43 -21.78 4.30
N GLY A 258 -12.04 -22.83 3.74
CA GLY A 258 -13.02 -23.65 4.45
C GLY A 258 -12.36 -24.67 5.37
N LYS A 259 -12.88 -25.91 5.38
CA LYS A 259 -12.38 -26.99 6.23
C LYS A 259 -11.71 -28.09 5.40
N GLY A 260 -10.74 -28.77 6.01
CA GLY A 260 -10.11 -29.97 5.45
C GLY A 260 -8.81 -29.73 4.66
N LYS A 261 -8.44 -30.71 3.84
CA LYS A 261 -7.11 -30.82 3.19
C LYS A 261 -6.78 -29.69 2.20
N LYS A 262 -7.79 -28.93 1.74
CA LYS A 262 -7.61 -27.81 0.81
C LYS A 262 -7.32 -26.48 1.52
N SER A 263 -7.86 -26.29 2.72
CA SER A 263 -7.71 -25.07 3.52
C SER A 263 -6.38 -25.06 4.27
N GLN A 264 -5.31 -24.81 3.53
CA GLN A 264 -3.94 -25.00 4.03
C GLN A 264 -3.11 -23.72 3.99
N VAL A 265 -3.54 -22.69 3.26
CA VAL A 265 -2.73 -21.48 3.09
C VAL A 265 -2.54 -20.76 4.42
N VAL A 266 -3.60 -20.49 5.19
CA VAL A 266 -3.54 -19.84 6.50
C VAL A 266 -2.69 -20.64 7.50
N PRO A 267 -2.98 -21.92 7.79
CA PRO A 267 -2.22 -22.67 8.79
C PRO A 267 -0.75 -22.90 8.37
N LYS A 268 -0.46 -23.04 7.06
CA LYS A 268 0.91 -23.30 6.56
C LYS A 268 1.69 -22.05 6.20
N PHE A 269 1.08 -20.86 6.22
CA PHE A 269 1.76 -19.62 5.84
C PHE A 269 2.99 -19.38 6.72
N GLN A 270 2.84 -19.60 8.03
CA GLN A 270 3.85 -19.34 9.05
C GLN A 270 4.69 -20.58 9.42
N ASN A 271 4.66 -21.63 8.57
CA ASN A 271 5.44 -22.85 8.75
C ASN A 271 6.79 -22.71 8.03
N ILE A 272 7.88 -22.78 8.81
CA ILE A 272 9.25 -22.62 8.29
C ILE A 272 10.00 -23.94 8.48
N LYS A 273 10.79 -24.33 7.48
CA LYS A 273 11.71 -25.46 7.58
C LYS A 273 13.01 -24.98 8.25
N ILE A 274 13.36 -25.57 9.39
CA ILE A 274 14.63 -25.31 10.09
C ILE A 274 15.30 -26.68 10.30
N GLY A 275 16.51 -26.87 9.76
CA GLY A 275 17.26 -28.12 9.90
C GLY A 275 16.51 -29.38 9.43
N GLY A 276 15.78 -29.28 8.32
CA GLY A 276 15.00 -30.40 7.75
C GLY A 276 13.64 -30.67 8.41
N ARG A 277 13.30 -30.00 9.53
CA ARG A 277 11.99 -30.12 10.20
C ARG A 277 11.15 -28.86 10.02
N THR A 278 9.85 -29.03 9.74
CA THR A 278 8.90 -27.91 9.65
C THR A 278 8.38 -27.58 11.05
N ARG A 279 8.53 -26.35 11.52
CA ARG A 279 7.94 -25.88 12.78
C ARG A 279 7.01 -24.68 12.55
N PRO A 280 5.82 -24.65 13.19
CA PRO A 280 4.96 -23.47 13.18
C PRO A 280 5.58 -22.39 14.07
N LYS A 281 5.90 -21.23 13.49
CA LYS A 281 6.52 -20.13 14.25
C LYS A 281 5.50 -19.14 14.80
N LYS A 282 4.30 -19.09 14.21
CA LYS A 282 3.14 -18.26 14.63
C LYS A 282 3.50 -16.79 15.00
N VAL A 283 4.45 -16.22 14.25
CA VAL A 283 5.03 -14.89 14.51
C VAL A 283 4.02 -13.77 14.32
N PHE A 284 3.11 -13.91 13.35
CA PHE A 284 2.25 -12.81 12.90
C PHE A 284 0.83 -12.90 13.43
N TYR A 285 0.25 -14.09 13.48
CA TYR A 285 -1.16 -14.26 13.83
C TYR A 285 -1.49 -15.65 14.40
N GLU A 286 -2.59 -15.69 15.15
CA GLU A 286 -3.36 -16.90 15.41
C GLU A 286 -4.55 -16.96 14.45
N TYR A 287 -5.18 -18.13 14.30
CA TYR A 287 -6.34 -18.30 13.43
C TYR A 287 -7.37 -19.24 14.05
N ASP A 288 -8.62 -19.05 13.69
CA ASP A 288 -9.75 -19.89 14.09
C ASP A 288 -10.53 -20.27 12.83
N ASN A 289 -10.47 -21.54 12.43
CA ASN A 289 -11.15 -22.03 11.23
C ASN A 289 -12.66 -22.22 11.44
N ASP A 290 -13.12 -22.38 12.68
CA ASP A 290 -14.53 -22.55 12.98
C ASP A 290 -15.24 -21.19 12.95
N ARG A 291 -14.61 -20.19 13.57
CA ARG A 291 -15.07 -18.79 13.53
C ARG A 291 -14.58 -18.02 12.30
N ARG A 292 -13.74 -18.63 11.46
CA ARG A 292 -13.28 -18.14 10.15
C ARG A 292 -12.58 -16.78 10.17
N TYR A 293 -11.57 -16.62 11.03
CA TYR A 293 -10.75 -15.41 11.06
C TYR A 293 -9.27 -15.72 11.35
N ILE A 294 -8.39 -14.78 11.01
CA ILE A 294 -7.07 -14.65 11.61
C ILE A 294 -7.04 -13.45 12.56
N ARG A 295 -6.36 -13.61 13.70
CA ARG A 295 -6.10 -12.53 14.66
C ARG A 295 -4.62 -12.18 14.64
N LEU A 296 -4.31 -11.05 14.04
CA LEU A 296 -2.97 -10.47 14.05
C LEU A 296 -2.53 -10.20 15.49
N ARG A 297 -1.25 -10.43 15.76
CA ARG A 297 -0.62 -9.94 16.97
C ARG A 297 -0.44 -8.42 16.82
N PRO A 298 -0.65 -7.60 17.88
CA PRO A 298 -0.53 -6.14 17.76
C PRO A 298 0.79 -5.67 17.12
N ARG A 299 1.92 -6.19 17.59
CA ARG A 299 3.25 -5.90 17.00
C ARG A 299 3.36 -6.27 15.51
N ALA A 300 2.67 -7.31 15.07
CA ALA A 300 2.67 -7.71 13.66
C ALA A 300 1.81 -6.77 12.82
N PHE A 301 0.68 -6.28 13.34
CA PHE A 301 -0.12 -5.25 12.69
C PHE A 301 0.72 -3.98 12.50
N ASP A 302 1.35 -3.48 13.57
CA ASP A 302 2.20 -2.27 13.51
C ASP A 302 3.35 -2.45 12.52
N PHE A 303 3.98 -3.63 12.51
CA PHE A 303 5.03 -3.97 11.55
C PHE A 303 4.53 -3.93 10.10
N PHE A 304 3.43 -4.60 9.79
CA PHE A 304 2.87 -4.64 8.44
C PHE A 304 2.36 -3.28 7.98
N LYS A 305 1.82 -2.45 8.89
CA LYS A 305 1.36 -1.10 8.60
C LYS A 305 2.54 -0.15 8.37
N LYS A 306 3.50 -0.10 9.29
CA LYS A 306 4.68 0.79 9.22
C LYS A 306 5.58 0.50 8.02
N TYR A 307 5.82 -0.78 7.72
CA TYR A 307 6.74 -1.19 6.63
C TYR A 307 6.01 -1.62 5.36
N ASN A 308 4.74 -1.23 5.20
CA ASN A 308 3.87 -1.70 4.14
C ASN A 308 4.51 -1.61 2.74
N GLY A 309 5.05 -0.44 2.37
CA GLY A 309 5.61 -0.22 1.04
C GLY A 309 6.77 -1.18 0.70
N VAL A 310 7.69 -1.41 1.64
CA VAL A 310 8.83 -2.31 1.43
C VAL A 310 8.37 -3.77 1.37
N LEU A 311 7.48 -4.17 2.28
CA LEU A 311 6.94 -5.54 2.33
C LEU A 311 6.06 -5.84 1.10
N PHE A 312 5.31 -4.86 0.63
CA PHE A 312 4.52 -4.97 -0.59
C PHE A 312 5.44 -5.16 -1.80
N GLY A 313 6.51 -4.38 -1.92
CA GLY A 313 7.53 -4.58 -2.96
C GLY A 313 8.16 -5.98 -2.92
N MET A 314 8.39 -6.53 -1.72
CA MET A 314 8.88 -7.91 -1.56
C MET A 314 7.85 -8.95 -2.01
N VAL A 315 6.58 -8.81 -1.62
CA VAL A 315 5.50 -9.69 -2.09
C VAL A 315 5.39 -9.63 -3.62
N LEU A 316 5.44 -8.43 -4.19
CA LEU A 316 5.36 -8.20 -5.63
C LEU A 316 6.51 -8.89 -6.37
N SER A 317 7.75 -8.67 -5.92
CA SER A 317 8.94 -9.25 -6.53
C SER A 317 8.92 -10.78 -6.50
N GLU A 318 8.62 -11.37 -5.34
CA GLU A 318 8.61 -12.84 -5.20
C GLU A 318 7.41 -13.47 -5.93
N TRP A 319 6.28 -12.79 -6.00
CA TRP A 319 5.14 -13.25 -6.80
C TRP A 319 5.46 -13.19 -8.30
N ALA A 320 6.09 -12.11 -8.77
CA ALA A 320 6.53 -11.99 -10.16
C ALA A 320 7.49 -13.12 -10.55
N LYS A 321 8.59 -13.31 -9.79
CA LYS A 321 9.55 -14.41 -10.00
C LYS A 321 8.87 -15.77 -10.06
N PHE A 322 7.90 -16.00 -9.19
CA PHE A 322 7.15 -17.25 -9.20
C PHE A 322 6.30 -17.40 -10.46
N LEU A 323 5.65 -16.33 -10.92
CA LEU A 323 4.81 -16.30 -12.13
C LEU A 323 5.61 -16.38 -13.43
N GLU A 324 6.82 -15.81 -13.48
CA GLU A 324 7.68 -15.78 -14.68
C GLU A 324 7.96 -17.16 -15.26
N ARG A 325 8.04 -18.19 -14.40
CA ARG A 325 8.23 -19.60 -14.79
C ARG A 325 7.20 -20.15 -15.78
N ALA A 326 6.01 -19.54 -15.84
CA ALA A 326 4.94 -19.91 -16.78
C ALA A 326 4.58 -18.76 -17.75
N ASN A 327 5.21 -17.60 -17.61
CA ASN A 327 4.82 -16.36 -18.29
C ASN A 327 6.02 -15.64 -18.94
N HIS A 328 6.98 -16.39 -19.49
CA HIS A 328 8.26 -15.85 -20.00
C HIS A 328 8.10 -14.68 -21.00
N ASN A 329 7.08 -14.75 -21.86
CA ASN A 329 6.86 -13.75 -22.91
C ASN A 329 5.72 -12.77 -22.59
N LEU A 330 5.25 -12.71 -21.34
CA LEU A 330 4.20 -11.75 -20.97
C LEU A 330 4.83 -10.38 -20.70
N PRO A 331 4.56 -9.33 -21.49
CA PRO A 331 5.12 -8.02 -21.22
C PRO A 331 4.59 -7.46 -19.90
N ARG A 332 5.43 -6.69 -19.20
CA ARG A 332 5.06 -5.91 -18.01
C ARG A 332 4.37 -6.72 -16.90
N LEU A 333 4.79 -7.96 -16.68
CA LEU A 333 4.20 -8.86 -15.66
C LEU A 333 4.13 -8.20 -14.28
N VAL A 334 5.23 -7.58 -13.80
CA VAL A 334 5.28 -6.88 -12.51
C VAL A 334 4.19 -5.80 -12.42
N ALA A 335 4.09 -4.94 -13.44
CA ALA A 335 3.11 -3.87 -13.45
C ALA A 335 1.67 -4.40 -13.47
N LYS A 336 1.41 -5.51 -14.17
CA LYS A 336 0.09 -6.17 -14.21
C LYS A 336 -0.32 -6.77 -12.86
N ILE A 337 0.62 -7.37 -12.12
CA ILE A 337 0.32 -7.91 -10.78
C ILE A 337 0.18 -6.79 -9.74
N GLU A 338 0.90 -5.68 -9.91
CA GLU A 338 0.83 -4.50 -9.04
C GLU A 338 -0.50 -3.76 -9.19
N ALA A 339 -0.94 -3.59 -10.44
CA ALA A 339 -2.03 -2.72 -10.85
C ALA A 339 -3.23 -2.78 -9.88
N LYS A 340 -3.53 -1.63 -9.26
CA LYS A 340 -4.79 -1.37 -8.54
C LYS A 340 -5.92 -0.98 -9.53
N THR A 341 -5.85 -1.52 -10.75
CA THR A 341 -6.88 -1.76 -11.79
C THR A 341 -8.08 -0.83 -12.04
N GLU A 342 -8.16 0.36 -11.44
CA GLU A 342 -9.30 1.27 -11.63
C GLU A 342 -9.00 2.49 -12.51
N GLN A 343 -7.74 2.74 -12.89
CA GLN A 343 -7.38 3.89 -13.71
C GLN A 343 -6.95 3.42 -15.11
N ARG A 344 -7.69 3.86 -16.13
CA ARG A 344 -7.21 3.93 -17.52
C ARG A 344 -6.62 5.32 -17.72
N SER A 345 -5.46 5.39 -18.35
CA SER A 345 -4.83 6.63 -18.79
C SER A 345 -5.77 7.37 -19.75
N ASP A 346 -5.86 8.69 -19.65
CA ASP A 346 -6.53 9.50 -20.67
C ASP A 346 -5.66 9.55 -21.95
N LEU A 347 -6.22 9.07 -23.06
CA LEU A 347 -5.55 9.05 -24.37
C LEU A 347 -5.87 10.30 -25.22
N GLY A 348 -6.57 11.30 -24.67
CA GLY A 348 -6.91 12.54 -25.38
C GLY A 348 -5.70 13.20 -26.05
N GLY A 349 -4.58 13.32 -25.34
CA GLY A 349 -3.35 13.88 -25.90
C GLY A 349 -2.73 13.06 -27.03
N MET A 350 -2.90 11.72 -27.04
CA MET A 350 -2.44 10.87 -28.15
C MET A 350 -3.37 10.98 -29.35
N ARG A 351 -4.68 11.10 -29.12
CA ARG A 351 -5.68 11.33 -30.17
C ARG A 351 -5.35 12.58 -30.98
N GLU A 352 -5.08 13.69 -30.30
CA GLU A 352 -4.75 14.97 -30.95
C GLU A 352 -3.48 14.87 -31.80
N LYS A 353 -2.50 14.08 -31.37
CA LYS A 353 -1.27 13.85 -32.14
C LYS A 353 -1.54 13.03 -33.40
N LEU A 354 -2.30 11.95 -33.28
CA LEU A 354 -2.63 11.08 -34.42
C LEU A 354 -3.46 11.81 -35.49
N LEU A 355 -4.42 12.64 -35.07
CA LEU A 355 -5.27 13.43 -35.98
C LEU A 355 -4.51 14.42 -36.87
N LYS A 356 -3.26 14.78 -36.51
CA LYS A 356 -2.39 15.61 -37.36
C LYS A 356 -1.86 14.87 -38.58
N TYR A 357 -1.77 13.54 -38.52
CA TYR A 357 -1.18 12.69 -39.56
C TYR A 357 -2.22 11.78 -40.24
N GLU A 358 -3.31 11.44 -39.54
CA GLU A 358 -4.31 10.47 -39.98
C GLU A 358 -5.69 11.10 -40.14
N GLN A 359 -6.36 10.80 -41.26
CA GLN A 359 -7.72 11.24 -41.54
C GLN A 359 -8.74 10.10 -41.64
N ASP A 360 -8.31 8.85 -41.49
CA ASP A 360 -9.16 7.71 -41.83
C ASP A 360 -9.18 6.71 -40.70
N CYS A 361 -10.25 5.92 -40.64
CA CYS A 361 -10.26 4.76 -39.75
C CYS A 361 -9.19 3.78 -40.21
N PHE A 362 -8.29 3.41 -39.32
CA PHE A 362 -7.24 2.42 -39.61
C PHE A 362 -7.82 1.09 -40.12
N TYR A 363 -9.03 0.72 -39.68
CA TYR A 363 -9.68 -0.54 -40.02
C TYR A 363 -10.56 -0.49 -41.26
N CYS A 364 -11.59 0.35 -41.26
CA CYS A 364 -12.58 0.43 -42.33
C CYS A 364 -12.29 1.50 -43.39
N GLU A 365 -11.24 2.30 -43.21
CA GLU A 365 -10.84 3.38 -44.12
C GLU A 365 -11.91 4.47 -44.33
N GLU A 366 -12.92 4.51 -43.45
CA GLU A 366 -13.91 5.58 -43.42
C GLU A 366 -13.24 6.91 -43.06
N HIS A 367 -13.44 7.91 -43.91
CA HIS A 367 -12.87 9.26 -43.76
C HIS A 367 -13.49 10.02 -42.57
N LEU A 368 -12.63 10.72 -41.83
CA LEU A 368 -12.99 11.72 -40.84
C LEU A 368 -13.57 12.96 -41.51
N ASP A 369 -14.86 13.21 -41.30
CA ASP A 369 -15.45 14.50 -41.64
C ASP A 369 -15.04 15.57 -40.60
N ARG A 370 -13.98 16.32 -40.92
CA ARG A 370 -13.51 17.46 -40.11
C ARG A 370 -14.54 18.61 -40.06
N ALA A 371 -15.50 18.73 -40.98
CA ALA A 371 -16.53 19.78 -40.87
C ALA A 371 -17.52 19.51 -39.72
N ARG A 372 -17.60 18.24 -39.28
CA ARG A 372 -18.32 17.80 -38.08
C ARG A 372 -17.46 17.81 -36.81
N ILE A 373 -16.43 18.67 -36.69
CA ILE A 373 -15.47 18.78 -35.56
C ILE A 373 -16.09 18.85 -34.15
N ARG A 374 -17.40 19.10 -34.00
CA ARG A 374 -18.11 18.95 -32.72
C ARG A 374 -18.56 17.51 -32.38
N ALA A 375 -18.31 16.54 -33.25
CA ALA A 375 -18.67 15.14 -33.05
C ALA A 375 -17.43 14.30 -32.65
N PRO A 376 -17.44 13.62 -31.49
CA PRO A 376 -16.32 12.90 -30.89
C PRO A 376 -15.99 11.56 -31.57
N ASN A 377 -16.16 11.43 -32.88
CA ASN A 377 -16.40 10.13 -33.51
C ASN A 377 -15.19 9.22 -33.71
N PHE A 378 -13.96 9.62 -33.43
CA PHE A 378 -12.81 8.71 -33.58
C PHE A 378 -12.06 8.56 -32.27
N HIS A 379 -11.77 7.30 -31.95
CA HIS A 379 -11.12 6.88 -30.73
C HIS A 379 -9.68 6.48 -31.05
N VAL A 380 -8.85 6.45 -30.01
CA VAL A 380 -7.55 5.80 -30.07
C VAL A 380 -7.75 4.37 -29.62
N ASP A 381 -7.36 3.43 -30.48
CA ASP A 381 -7.43 2.01 -30.24
C ASP A 381 -6.02 1.42 -30.11
N HIS A 382 -5.88 0.42 -29.25
CA HIS A 382 -4.66 -0.37 -29.13
C HIS A 382 -4.72 -1.54 -30.11
N PHE A 383 -3.86 -1.53 -31.12
CA PHE A 383 -3.80 -2.57 -32.15
C PHE A 383 -3.63 -3.96 -31.52
N ILE A 384 -2.58 -4.13 -30.72
CA ILE A 384 -2.43 -5.26 -29.78
C ILE A 384 -3.12 -4.87 -28.47
N PRO A 385 -4.03 -5.71 -27.91
CA PRO A 385 -4.84 -5.34 -26.75
C PRO A 385 -4.04 -4.77 -25.59
N TRP A 386 -4.50 -3.66 -25.01
CA TRP A 386 -3.89 -3.06 -23.82
C TRP A 386 -3.82 -4.03 -22.64
N SER A 387 -4.80 -4.92 -22.50
CA SER A 387 -4.80 -5.99 -21.50
C SER A 387 -3.63 -6.97 -21.66
N TYR A 388 -3.09 -7.10 -22.87
CA TYR A 388 -1.86 -7.84 -23.14
C TYR A 388 -0.62 -6.94 -23.04
N MET A 389 -0.55 -5.78 -23.68
CA MET A 389 0.68 -4.95 -23.66
C MET A 389 0.92 -4.23 -22.32
N PHE A 390 -0.15 -3.74 -21.71
CA PHE A 390 -0.14 -2.89 -20.51
C PHE A 390 0.69 -1.61 -20.67
N ASP A 391 0.59 -1.01 -21.86
CA ASP A 391 1.25 0.22 -22.27
C ASP A 391 0.36 1.04 -23.21
N ASP A 392 0.69 2.33 -23.31
CA ASP A 392 0.02 3.30 -24.19
C ASP A 392 1.03 3.84 -25.21
N ASP A 393 1.97 3.00 -25.63
CA ASP A 393 3.04 3.39 -26.56
C ASP A 393 2.49 3.60 -27.98
N ILE A 394 2.81 4.74 -28.58
CA ILE A 394 2.15 5.22 -29.81
C ILE A 394 2.38 4.30 -31.03
N TRP A 395 3.42 3.46 -31.03
CA TRP A 395 3.62 2.47 -32.10
C TRP A 395 2.45 1.45 -32.17
N ASN A 396 1.77 1.21 -31.04
CA ASN A 396 0.64 0.29 -30.91
C ASN A 396 -0.72 1.01 -30.97
N LEU A 397 -0.73 2.33 -31.14
CA LEU A 397 -1.96 3.14 -31.15
C LEU A 397 -2.37 3.51 -32.58
N VAL A 398 -3.64 3.29 -32.89
CA VAL A 398 -4.23 3.62 -34.20
C VAL A 398 -5.52 4.42 -34.03
N LEU A 399 -5.87 5.22 -35.04
CA LEU A 399 -7.14 5.92 -35.06
C LEU A 399 -8.25 5.01 -35.57
N ALA A 400 -9.35 4.89 -34.82
CA ALA A 400 -10.46 4.00 -35.15
C ALA A 400 -11.82 4.67 -34.96
N CYS A 401 -12.77 4.40 -35.87
CA CYS A 401 -14.16 4.79 -35.68
C CYS A 401 -14.80 3.98 -34.53
N PRO A 402 -15.93 4.43 -33.94
CA PRO A 402 -16.47 3.84 -32.72
C PRO A 402 -16.98 2.42 -32.98
N LYS A 403 -17.48 2.18 -34.19
CA LYS A 403 -17.93 0.86 -34.67
C LYS A 403 -16.78 -0.15 -34.66
N CYS A 404 -15.66 0.17 -35.31
CA CYS A 404 -14.50 -0.72 -35.38
C CYS A 404 -13.86 -0.94 -34.00
N ASN A 405 -13.63 0.14 -33.24
CA ASN A 405 -13.06 0.09 -31.90
C ASN A 405 -13.88 -0.81 -30.95
N SER A 406 -15.21 -0.62 -30.93
CA SER A 406 -16.09 -1.38 -30.04
C SER A 406 -16.16 -2.87 -30.41
N ARG A 407 -16.11 -3.20 -31.71
CA ARG A 407 -16.13 -4.58 -32.19
C ARG A 407 -14.83 -5.31 -31.98
N LYS A 408 -13.72 -4.62 -32.24
CA LYS A 408 -12.38 -5.16 -31.98
C LYS A 408 -12.23 -5.47 -30.49
N SER A 409 -12.61 -4.54 -29.61
CA SER A 409 -12.46 -4.72 -28.17
C SER A 409 -11.03 -5.19 -27.82
N ASN A 410 -10.88 -6.30 -27.09
CA ASN A 410 -9.58 -6.93 -26.80
C ASN A 410 -9.15 -8.00 -27.82
N SER A 411 -9.75 -8.07 -29.00
CA SER A 411 -9.35 -9.01 -30.06
C SER A 411 -8.25 -8.43 -30.95
N LEU A 412 -7.50 -9.33 -31.58
CA LEU A 412 -6.46 -9.02 -32.56
C LEU A 412 -7.07 -8.94 -33.97
N PRO A 413 -6.81 -7.87 -34.73
CA PRO A 413 -7.37 -7.71 -36.08
C PRO A 413 -6.54 -8.52 -37.09
N GLU A 414 -7.18 -9.44 -37.81
CA GLU A 414 -6.52 -10.34 -38.77
C GLU A 414 -6.12 -9.62 -40.06
N GLY A 415 -4.89 -9.82 -40.53
CA GLY A 415 -4.40 -9.25 -41.79
C GLY A 415 -4.04 -7.77 -41.74
N PHE A 416 -4.03 -7.14 -40.56
CA PHE A 416 -3.70 -5.71 -40.40
C PHE A 416 -2.27 -5.44 -39.92
N THR A 417 -1.49 -6.48 -39.58
CA THR A 417 -0.14 -6.33 -39.00
C THR A 417 0.83 -5.62 -39.95
N ASP A 418 0.85 -5.98 -41.24
CA ASP A 418 1.71 -5.33 -42.22
C ASP A 418 1.26 -3.88 -42.47
N LYS A 419 -0.06 -3.62 -42.47
CA LYS A 419 -0.61 -2.25 -42.54
C LYS A 419 -0.12 -1.39 -41.37
N LEU A 420 -0.07 -1.93 -40.15
CA LEU A 420 0.47 -1.21 -38.98
C LEU A 420 1.96 -0.93 -39.17
N ILE A 421 2.72 -1.93 -39.59
CA ILE A 421 4.17 -1.82 -39.78
C ILE A 421 4.51 -0.76 -40.84
N ASP A 422 3.81 -0.77 -41.97
CA ASP A 422 4.04 0.18 -43.05
C ASP A 422 3.64 1.60 -42.65
N ARG A 423 2.52 1.77 -41.94
CA ARG A 423 2.11 3.04 -41.33
C ARG A 423 3.17 3.56 -40.37
N ASN A 424 3.65 2.72 -39.44
CA ASN A 424 4.67 3.09 -38.47
C ASN A 424 5.99 3.47 -39.14
N ARG A 425 6.37 2.77 -40.22
CA ARG A 425 7.54 3.11 -41.04
C ARG A 425 7.38 4.48 -41.68
N GLY A 426 6.22 4.78 -42.26
CA GLY A 426 5.91 6.07 -42.88
C GLY A 426 5.99 7.25 -41.89
N TYR A 427 5.73 7.01 -40.60
CA TYR A 427 5.77 8.04 -39.56
C TYR A 427 7.09 8.12 -38.79
N TYR A 428 8.02 7.19 -39.02
CA TYR A 428 9.27 7.11 -38.28
C TYR A 428 10.07 8.42 -38.34
N ASP A 429 10.21 9.02 -39.53
CA ASP A 429 11.04 10.21 -39.69
C ASP A 429 10.31 11.54 -39.49
N VAL A 430 8.98 11.53 -39.55
CA VAL A 430 8.15 12.74 -39.53
C VAL A 430 7.44 12.98 -38.20
N MET A 431 7.33 11.96 -37.33
CA MET A 431 6.67 12.05 -36.03
C MET A 431 7.66 11.69 -34.91
N GLY A 432 8.20 12.69 -34.20
CA GLY A 432 9.25 12.48 -33.20
C GLY A 432 8.85 11.54 -32.05
N GLU A 433 7.59 11.53 -31.63
CA GLU A 433 7.06 10.54 -30.69
C GLU A 433 7.05 9.12 -31.25
N MET A 434 6.67 8.95 -32.51
CA MET A 434 6.70 7.64 -33.18
C MET A 434 8.13 7.11 -33.22
N ARG A 435 9.09 7.94 -33.63
CA ARG A 435 10.51 7.60 -33.66
C ARG A 435 10.98 7.07 -32.30
N ARG A 436 10.77 7.86 -31.24
CA ARG A 436 11.17 7.49 -29.87
C ARG A 436 10.51 6.19 -29.41
N SER A 437 9.23 6.02 -29.71
CA SER A 437 8.47 4.83 -29.32
C SER A 437 8.97 3.57 -30.01
N LEU A 438 9.29 3.65 -31.31
CA LEU A 438 9.86 2.54 -32.08
C LEU A 438 11.31 2.24 -31.71
N ASP A 439 12.11 3.27 -31.41
CA ASP A 439 13.51 3.09 -30.96
C ASP A 439 13.56 2.45 -29.56
N MET A 440 12.58 2.73 -28.69
CA MET A 440 12.44 2.02 -27.40
C MET A 440 11.94 0.58 -27.56
N LEU A 441 11.11 0.33 -28.57
CA LEU A 441 10.60 -1.01 -28.88
C LEU A 441 11.73 -1.95 -29.34
N ASP A 442 12.58 -1.48 -30.26
CA ASP A 442 13.83 -2.14 -30.60
C ASP A 442 14.86 -1.13 -31.15
N ALA A 443 15.90 -0.89 -30.36
CA ALA A 443 16.98 0.02 -30.71
C ALA A 443 17.78 -0.42 -31.96
N ARG A 444 17.70 -1.70 -32.34
CA ARG A 444 18.33 -2.23 -33.58
C ARG A 444 17.48 -1.99 -34.82
N ARG A 445 16.35 -1.27 -34.69
CA ARG A 445 15.44 -0.90 -35.78
C ARG A 445 14.82 -2.09 -36.52
N SER A 446 14.80 -3.26 -35.88
CA SER A 446 14.07 -4.45 -36.34
C SER A 446 12.72 -4.60 -35.61
N TRP A 447 12.15 -3.47 -35.16
CA TRP A 447 10.90 -3.40 -34.41
C TRP A 447 9.71 -4.06 -35.12
N GLN A 448 9.77 -4.28 -36.45
CA GLN A 448 8.73 -5.03 -37.18
C GLN A 448 8.63 -6.47 -36.69
N THR A 449 9.77 -7.08 -36.36
CA THR A 449 9.84 -8.44 -35.80
C THR A 449 9.22 -8.45 -34.42
N GLU A 450 9.52 -7.45 -33.58
CA GLU A 450 8.93 -7.32 -32.24
C GLU A 450 7.41 -7.14 -32.28
N ILE A 451 6.88 -6.32 -33.18
CA ILE A 451 5.41 -6.19 -33.38
C ILE A 451 4.78 -7.55 -33.70
N ARG A 452 5.40 -8.32 -34.61
CA ARG A 452 4.91 -9.66 -34.97
C ARG A 452 5.03 -10.64 -33.80
N ASN A 453 6.11 -10.58 -33.05
CA ASN A 453 6.32 -11.41 -31.86
C ASN A 453 5.25 -11.12 -30.80
N TYR A 454 4.95 -9.84 -30.53
CA TYR A 454 3.89 -9.46 -29.60
C TYR A 454 2.52 -9.90 -30.09
N TYR A 455 2.21 -9.76 -31.38
CA TYR A 455 0.96 -10.23 -31.96
C TYR A 455 0.79 -11.74 -31.79
N SER A 456 1.81 -12.53 -32.19
CA SER A 456 1.79 -13.99 -32.08
C SER A 456 1.69 -14.44 -30.63
N THR A 457 2.51 -13.87 -29.75
CA THR A 457 2.51 -14.23 -28.34
C THR A 457 1.17 -13.87 -27.68
N CYS A 458 0.54 -12.74 -28.06
CA CYS A 458 -0.78 -12.38 -27.58
C CYS A 458 -1.83 -13.47 -27.89
N LEU A 459 -1.77 -14.11 -29.07
CA LEU A 459 -2.60 -15.28 -29.39
C LEU A 459 -2.30 -16.48 -28.47
N ASP A 460 -1.02 -16.75 -28.17
CA ASP A 460 -0.59 -17.83 -27.27
C ASP A 460 -1.05 -17.64 -25.81
N TYR A 461 -1.45 -16.41 -25.44
CA TYR A 461 -2.11 -16.10 -24.17
C TYR A 461 -3.64 -16.22 -24.22
N GLY A 462 -4.21 -16.61 -25.36
CA GLY A 462 -5.63 -16.89 -25.53
C GLY A 462 -6.49 -15.65 -25.79
N PHE A 463 -5.91 -14.58 -26.33
CA PHE A 463 -6.68 -13.46 -26.87
C PHE A 463 -7.31 -13.86 -28.21
N GLY A 464 -8.55 -13.42 -28.44
CA GLY A 464 -9.29 -13.76 -29.65
C GLY A 464 -8.83 -12.96 -30.87
N THR A 465 -9.29 -13.37 -32.05
CA THR A 465 -9.09 -12.64 -33.31
C THR A 465 -10.40 -12.07 -33.83
N ILE A 466 -10.31 -11.10 -34.74
CA ILE A 466 -11.43 -10.55 -35.47
C ILE A 466 -11.05 -10.29 -36.93
N THR A 467 -11.88 -10.78 -37.86
CA THR A 467 -11.67 -10.61 -39.30
C THR A 467 -12.02 -9.20 -39.76
N ARG A 468 -11.48 -8.78 -40.91
CA ARG A 468 -11.88 -7.52 -41.58
C ARG A 468 -13.38 -7.44 -41.84
N ALA A 469 -14.00 -8.55 -42.25
CA ALA A 469 -15.45 -8.62 -42.48
C ALA A 469 -16.24 -8.33 -41.20
N GLN A 470 -15.87 -8.92 -40.07
CA GLN A 470 -16.52 -8.66 -38.77
C GLN A 470 -16.30 -7.23 -38.27
N LEU A 471 -15.09 -6.68 -38.46
CA LEU A 471 -14.80 -5.28 -38.11
C LEU A 471 -15.70 -4.31 -38.89
N CYS A 472 -15.86 -4.54 -40.21
CA CYS A 472 -16.50 -3.60 -41.12
C CYS A 472 -18.02 -3.78 -41.26
N ALA A 473 -18.58 -4.97 -40.97
CA ALA A 473 -19.99 -5.35 -41.19
C ALA A 473 -21.03 -4.31 -40.76
#